data_AF-A0A2E3YM81-F1
#
_entry.id   AF-A0A2E3YM81-F1
#
_cell.length_a   1.000
_cell.length_b   1.000
_cell.length_c   1.000
_cell.angle_alpha   90.00
_cell.angle_beta   90.00
_cell.angle_gamma   90.00
#
_symmetry.space_group_name_H-M   'P 1'
#
loop_
_entity.id
_entity.type
_entity.pdbx_description
1 polymer ?
#
loop_
_entity_poly.entity_id
_entity_poly.type
_entity_poly.pdbx_seq_one_letter_code
_entity_poly.pdbx_strand_id
1 'polypeptide(L)'
;MIRFYSCLILLFFVINANAHHAATGIYERDVFGEIKGEIISVFWRNPHVRFVLRVNNENGQEETWEVEFGSVNTVERIGVTRNMVSEGDEVSVYGRMGRQGSKAIFAGAIILADGEELALNADIARRYGTERATPRDLGANLDPQVALLKVWVPTDNRPRTGYGGTQYPLTEVAQEAVNAYDPSQDPALRCIPPGIPTAMDNPYPIQFLAQGDNLILLLEEWDGVRHIQMTEIENNNWRAHPRMGHSIGRWEGNSLRISTTQIGWGFIDDLGTPQSENSVIEERFTVSSDGTQLAWVARITDPLNFVEPIIMEALWIAVPGNELKPFNCSLSE
;
A
#
# COMPACT_ATOMS: atom_id res chain seq x y z
N MET A 1 -52.49 -36.63 -32.08
CA MET A 1 -52.18 -36.10 -30.73
C MET A 1 -50.69 -36.21 -30.49
N ILE A 2 -49.93 -35.14 -30.70
CA ILE A 2 -48.53 -35.04 -30.24
C ILE A 2 -48.38 -33.61 -29.73
N ARG A 3 -48.29 -33.45 -28.40
CA ARG A 3 -48.01 -32.18 -27.73
C ARG A 3 -46.51 -32.08 -27.53
N PHE A 4 -45.86 -31.09 -28.12
CA PHE A 4 -44.50 -30.70 -27.80
C PHE A 4 -44.53 -29.83 -26.53
N TYR A 5 -43.88 -30.29 -25.47
CA TYR A 5 -43.55 -29.46 -24.31
C TYR A 5 -42.12 -28.94 -24.52
N SER A 6 -41.98 -27.64 -24.81
CA SER A 6 -40.68 -26.97 -24.74
C SER A 6 -40.34 -26.72 -23.28
N CYS A 7 -39.33 -27.41 -22.78
CA CYS A 7 -38.74 -27.17 -21.46
C CYS A 7 -37.78 -25.98 -21.58
N LEU A 8 -38.14 -24.83 -21.00
CA LEU A 8 -37.29 -23.64 -20.96
C LEU A 8 -36.29 -23.82 -19.81
N ILE A 9 -35.04 -24.14 -20.13
CA ILE A 9 -33.94 -24.18 -19.15
C ILE A 9 -33.52 -22.73 -18.90
N LEU A 10 -33.87 -22.18 -17.73
CA LEU A 10 -33.29 -20.92 -17.24
C LEU A 10 -31.83 -21.18 -16.81
N LEU A 11 -30.88 -20.67 -17.59
CA LEU A 11 -29.50 -20.52 -17.14
C LEU A 11 -29.44 -19.37 -16.13
N PHE A 12 -29.19 -19.69 -14.86
CA PHE A 12 -28.77 -18.72 -13.87
C PHE A 12 -27.34 -18.27 -14.22
N PHE A 13 -27.21 -17.02 -14.70
CA PHE A 13 -25.93 -16.34 -14.76
C PHE A 13 -25.50 -16.04 -13.33
N VAL A 14 -24.51 -16.77 -12.83
CA VAL A 14 -23.80 -16.41 -11.60
C VAL A 14 -22.88 -15.25 -11.96
N ILE A 15 -23.28 -14.04 -11.61
CA ILE A 15 -22.44 -12.85 -11.74
C ILE A 15 -21.41 -12.97 -10.61
N ASN A 16 -20.18 -13.34 -10.94
CA ASN A 16 -19.07 -13.23 -10.00
C ASN A 16 -18.86 -11.74 -9.74
N ALA A 17 -19.15 -11.30 -8.52
CA ALA A 17 -18.75 -9.98 -8.05
C ALA A 17 -17.22 -9.96 -7.91
N ASN A 18 -16.54 -9.26 -8.82
CA ASN A 18 -15.09 -9.12 -8.84
C ASN A 18 -14.66 -7.97 -7.92
N ALA A 19 -14.29 -8.28 -6.68
CA ALA A 19 -13.51 -7.35 -5.86
C ALA A 19 -12.06 -7.33 -6.40
N HIS A 20 -11.54 -6.16 -6.83
CA HIS A 20 -10.20 -6.03 -7.45
C HIS A 20 -9.35 -4.90 -6.79
N HIS A 21 -8.16 -5.20 -6.24
CA HIS A 21 -7.35 -4.37 -5.33
C HIS A 21 -6.19 -3.66 -6.07
N ALA A 22 -6.56 -2.68 -6.88
CA ALA A 22 -5.75 -1.48 -6.99
C ALA A 22 -6.74 -0.32 -6.96
N ALA A 23 -6.68 0.54 -5.93
CA ALA A 23 -7.48 1.77 -5.93
C ALA A 23 -7.19 2.60 -7.21
N THR A 24 -6.03 2.40 -7.85
CA THR A 24 -5.66 3.02 -9.13
C THR A 24 -6.27 2.36 -10.35
N GLY A 25 -6.84 1.16 -10.24
CA GLY A 25 -7.60 0.46 -11.28
C GLY A 25 -9.11 0.66 -11.19
N ILE A 26 -9.66 0.78 -9.97
CA ILE A 26 -11.12 0.87 -9.72
C ILE A 26 -11.63 2.30 -9.84
N TYR A 27 -10.86 3.31 -9.43
CA TYR A 27 -11.32 4.69 -9.34
C TYR A 27 -10.75 5.56 -10.47
N GLU A 28 -11.55 6.53 -10.91
CA GLU A 28 -11.11 7.60 -11.81
C GLU A 28 -10.10 8.48 -11.08
N ARG A 29 -9.05 8.93 -11.80
CA ARG A 29 -7.98 9.72 -11.17
C ARG A 29 -8.42 11.16 -10.89
N ASP A 30 -9.10 11.76 -11.85
CA ASP A 30 -9.41 13.19 -11.87
C ASP A 30 -10.93 13.48 -11.87
N VAL A 31 -11.76 12.45 -11.65
CA VAL A 31 -13.22 12.61 -11.54
C VAL A 31 -13.63 12.50 -10.09
N PHE A 32 -14.03 13.63 -9.53
CA PHE A 32 -14.52 13.74 -8.15
C PHE A 32 -16.02 13.94 -8.13
N GLY A 33 -16.68 13.40 -7.11
CA GLY A 33 -18.11 13.57 -6.90
C GLY A 33 -18.48 13.45 -5.43
N GLU A 34 -19.76 13.67 -5.17
CA GLU A 34 -20.37 13.49 -3.86
C GLU A 34 -21.56 12.54 -3.98
N ILE A 35 -21.67 11.63 -3.02
CA ILE A 35 -22.85 10.78 -2.84
C ILE A 35 -23.39 10.97 -1.43
N LYS A 36 -24.71 10.89 -1.26
CA LYS A 36 -25.37 10.97 0.04
C LYS A 36 -26.24 9.74 0.26
N GLY A 37 -26.11 9.10 1.42
CA GLY A 37 -26.85 7.87 1.71
C GLY A 37 -26.76 7.41 3.16
N GLU A 38 -27.49 6.33 3.45
CA GLU A 38 -27.49 5.65 4.74
C GLU A 38 -26.44 4.55 4.74
N ILE A 39 -25.61 4.46 5.79
CA ILE A 39 -24.67 3.36 5.97
C ILE A 39 -25.46 2.08 6.29
N ILE A 40 -25.32 1.05 5.45
CA ILE A 40 -25.97 -0.25 5.66
C ILE A 40 -24.99 -1.37 5.98
N SER A 41 -23.69 -1.12 5.85
CA SER A 41 -22.65 -2.05 6.28
C SER A 41 -21.35 -1.31 6.56
N VAL A 42 -20.66 -1.70 7.64
CA VAL A 42 -19.35 -1.16 8.02
C VAL A 42 -18.29 -2.26 8.07
N PHE A 43 -17.27 -2.13 7.23
CA PHE A 43 -16.10 -2.99 7.20
C PHE A 43 -14.88 -2.21 7.70
N TRP A 44 -14.59 -2.31 9.00
CA TRP A 44 -13.48 -1.59 9.65
C TRP A 44 -12.30 -2.51 9.93
N ARG A 45 -11.53 -2.82 8.90
CA ARG A 45 -10.32 -3.65 8.98
C ARG A 45 -9.39 -3.34 7.82
N ASN A 46 -8.14 -3.77 7.92
CA ASN A 46 -7.16 -3.60 6.85
C ASN A 46 -7.37 -4.63 5.72
N PRO A 47 -7.08 -4.27 4.45
CA PRO A 47 -6.19 -3.19 4.03
C PRO A 47 -6.85 -1.80 3.94
N HIS A 48 -8.16 -1.73 3.75
CA HIS A 48 -8.93 -0.50 3.63
C HIS A 48 -10.23 -0.59 4.42
N VAL A 49 -10.58 0.50 5.10
CA VAL A 49 -11.93 0.64 5.66
C VAL A 49 -12.91 0.83 4.50
N ARG A 50 -14.01 0.09 4.54
CA ARG A 50 -15.06 0.14 3.52
C ARG A 50 -16.43 0.30 4.16
N PHE A 51 -17.30 1.07 3.53
CA PHE A 51 -18.73 1.12 3.86
C PHE A 51 -19.55 0.69 2.65
N VAL A 52 -20.77 0.23 2.92
CA VAL A 52 -21.80 0.11 1.90
C VAL A 52 -22.89 1.12 2.23
N LEU A 53 -23.22 1.97 1.26
CA LEU A 53 -24.29 2.95 1.40
C LEU A 53 -25.53 2.53 0.59
N ARG A 54 -26.69 2.81 1.17
CA ARG A 54 -27.96 2.91 0.46
C ARG A 54 -28.16 4.36 0.03
N VAL A 55 -28.22 4.59 -1.29
CA VAL A 55 -28.36 5.90 -1.92
C VAL A 55 -29.67 5.93 -2.70
N ASN A 56 -30.48 6.97 -2.52
CA ASN A 56 -31.63 7.21 -3.38
C ASN A 56 -31.20 8.11 -4.55
N ASN A 57 -31.33 7.62 -5.78
CA ASN A 57 -31.01 8.41 -6.96
C ASN A 57 -32.09 9.47 -7.25
N GLU A 58 -31.83 10.35 -8.22
CA GLU A 58 -32.75 11.44 -8.60
C GLU A 58 -34.15 10.95 -9.04
N ASN A 59 -34.25 9.69 -9.47
CA ASN A 59 -35.51 9.06 -9.88
C ASN A 59 -36.25 8.40 -8.71
N GLY A 60 -35.74 8.54 -7.48
CA GLY A 60 -36.29 7.90 -6.28
C GLY A 60 -36.06 6.38 -6.24
N GLN A 61 -35.15 5.85 -7.05
CA GLN A 61 -34.77 4.45 -6.99
C GLN A 61 -33.60 4.25 -6.01
N GLU A 62 -33.70 3.19 -5.22
CA GLU A 62 -32.65 2.80 -4.28
C GLU A 62 -31.49 2.11 -5.00
N GLU A 63 -30.27 2.51 -4.66
CA GLU A 63 -29.04 1.98 -5.20
C GLU A 63 -28.01 1.72 -4.10
N THR A 64 -27.19 0.69 -4.28
CA THR A 64 -26.08 0.38 -3.38
C THR A 64 -24.79 0.97 -3.91
N TRP A 65 -24.04 1.62 -3.04
CA TRP A 65 -22.73 2.21 -3.33
C TRP A 65 -21.66 1.67 -2.40
N GLU A 66 -20.52 1.30 -2.95
CA GLU A 66 -19.33 0.93 -2.18
C GLU A 66 -18.50 2.20 -1.90
N VAL A 67 -18.10 2.36 -0.65
CA VAL A 67 -17.21 3.44 -0.22
C VAL A 67 -15.93 2.79 0.28
N GLU A 68 -14.79 3.18 -0.25
CA GLU A 68 -13.48 2.77 0.23
C GLU A 68 -12.66 3.98 0.65
N PHE A 69 -11.83 3.84 1.67
CA PHE A 69 -10.83 4.84 2.02
C PHE A 69 -9.61 4.19 2.68
N GLY A 70 -8.72 4.99 3.26
CA GLY A 70 -7.44 4.52 3.80
C GLY A 70 -7.56 3.35 4.79
N SER A 71 -6.42 2.72 5.08
CA SER A 71 -6.34 1.68 6.12
C SER A 71 -6.80 2.20 7.48
N VAL A 72 -7.15 1.27 8.36
CA VAL A 72 -7.44 1.55 9.78
C VAL A 72 -6.32 2.36 10.40
N ASN A 73 -5.07 2.00 10.12
CA ASN A 73 -3.91 2.69 10.68
C ASN A 73 -3.84 4.16 10.22
N THR A 74 -4.10 4.44 8.94
CA THR A 74 -4.14 5.81 8.41
C THR A 74 -5.20 6.64 9.10
N VAL A 75 -6.45 6.15 9.14
CA VAL A 75 -7.58 6.95 9.62
C VAL A 75 -7.55 7.15 11.13
N GLU A 76 -7.08 6.16 11.88
CA GLU A 76 -6.89 6.30 13.32
C GLU A 76 -5.76 7.27 13.67
N ARG A 77 -4.68 7.34 12.88
CA ARG A 77 -3.58 8.30 13.11
C ARG A 77 -4.04 9.75 12.96
N ILE A 78 -5.12 10.00 12.22
CA ILE A 78 -5.75 11.32 12.07
C ILE A 78 -7.00 11.48 12.96
N GLY A 79 -7.21 10.57 13.90
CA GLY A 79 -8.25 10.66 14.92
C GLY A 79 -9.60 10.04 14.55
N VAL A 80 -9.76 9.52 13.33
CA VAL A 80 -11.00 8.90 12.88
C VAL A 80 -11.06 7.46 13.37
N THR A 81 -12.05 7.14 14.19
CA THR A 81 -12.17 5.87 14.92
C THR A 81 -13.49 5.16 14.60
N ARG A 82 -13.53 3.83 14.80
CA ARG A 82 -14.70 3.00 14.44
C ARG A 82 -16.01 3.49 15.05
N ASN A 83 -15.98 4.08 16.24
CA ASN A 83 -17.17 4.53 16.96
C ASN A 83 -17.76 5.87 16.44
N MET A 84 -17.11 6.53 15.49
CA MET A 84 -17.62 7.78 14.89
C MET A 84 -18.69 7.53 13.83
N VAL A 85 -18.86 6.29 13.36
CA VAL A 85 -19.84 5.89 12.35
C VAL A 85 -20.52 4.59 12.74
N SER A 86 -21.78 4.43 12.38
CA SER A 86 -22.59 3.24 12.62
C SER A 86 -23.49 2.92 11.43
N GLU A 87 -23.93 1.67 11.34
CA GLU A 87 -25.02 1.32 10.42
C GLU A 87 -26.29 2.09 10.83
N GLY A 88 -26.98 2.65 9.85
CA GLY A 88 -28.12 3.56 10.01
C GLY A 88 -27.75 5.04 9.96
N ASP A 89 -26.47 5.42 10.06
CA ASP A 89 -26.08 6.82 9.95
C ASP A 89 -26.25 7.34 8.52
N GLU A 90 -26.81 8.54 8.38
CA GLU A 90 -26.88 9.26 7.11
C GLU A 90 -25.60 10.10 6.93
N VAL A 91 -24.91 9.90 5.80
CA VAL A 91 -23.62 10.56 5.52
C VAL A 91 -23.57 11.10 4.10
N SER A 92 -22.81 12.18 3.93
CA SER A 92 -22.35 12.69 2.64
C SER A 92 -20.89 12.30 2.44
N VAL A 93 -20.55 11.70 1.29
CA VAL A 93 -19.20 11.23 0.99
C VAL A 93 -18.68 11.93 -0.25
N TYR A 94 -17.57 12.64 -0.11
CA TYR A 94 -16.87 13.29 -1.21
C TYR A 94 -15.58 12.54 -1.54
N GLY A 95 -15.31 12.29 -2.82
CA GLY A 95 -14.15 11.50 -3.21
C GLY A 95 -14.01 11.27 -4.71
N ARG A 96 -13.09 10.37 -5.07
CA ARG A 96 -12.85 9.95 -6.46
C ARG A 96 -13.87 8.90 -6.87
N MET A 97 -14.55 9.12 -7.99
CA MET A 97 -15.62 8.23 -8.47
C MET A 97 -15.05 6.93 -9.04
N GLY A 98 -15.83 5.85 -8.93
CA GLY A 98 -15.53 4.58 -9.57
C GLY A 98 -15.47 4.72 -11.09
N ARG A 99 -14.57 3.95 -11.72
CA ARG A 99 -14.39 3.93 -13.17
C ARG A 99 -15.60 3.36 -13.87
N GLN A 100 -15.80 3.81 -15.11
CA GLN A 100 -16.81 3.27 -16.03
C GLN A 100 -18.24 3.27 -15.43
N GLY A 101 -18.54 4.22 -14.53
CA GLY A 101 -19.85 4.34 -13.89
C GLY A 101 -20.13 3.29 -12.82
N SER A 102 -19.10 2.60 -12.31
CA SER A 102 -19.25 1.75 -11.13
C SER A 102 -19.75 2.57 -9.93
N LYS A 103 -20.65 1.97 -9.15
CA LYS A 103 -21.23 2.57 -7.94
C LYS A 103 -20.25 2.43 -6.78
N ALA A 104 -19.09 3.04 -6.94
CA ALA A 104 -18.01 3.03 -5.97
C ALA A 104 -17.44 4.45 -5.81
N ILE A 105 -16.93 4.78 -4.63
CA ILE A 105 -16.22 6.04 -4.38
C ILE A 105 -15.03 5.80 -3.44
N PHE A 106 -13.87 6.35 -3.79
CA PHE A 106 -12.73 6.43 -2.88
C PHE A 106 -12.81 7.73 -2.09
N ALA A 107 -13.26 7.65 -0.85
CA ALA A 107 -13.59 8.80 -0.03
C ALA A 107 -12.34 9.62 0.34
N GLY A 108 -12.42 10.93 0.10
CA GLY A 108 -11.49 11.92 0.63
C GLY A 108 -12.01 12.59 1.90
N ALA A 109 -13.33 12.70 2.04
CA ALA A 109 -14.00 13.21 3.23
C ALA A 109 -15.38 12.56 3.42
N ILE A 110 -15.81 12.45 4.67
CA ILE A 110 -17.17 12.03 5.05
C ILE A 110 -17.76 13.10 5.96
N ILE A 111 -18.96 13.56 5.64
CA ILE A 111 -19.72 14.53 6.43
C ILE A 111 -20.82 13.76 7.16
N LEU A 112 -20.80 13.81 8.49
CA LEU A 112 -21.78 13.16 9.36
C LEU A 112 -23.09 13.97 9.42
N ALA A 113 -24.14 13.36 9.93
CA ALA A 113 -25.48 13.97 10.02
C ALA A 113 -25.51 15.25 10.87
N ASP A 114 -24.60 15.39 11.84
CA ASP A 114 -24.44 16.59 12.68
C ASP A 114 -23.59 17.69 12.02
N GLY A 115 -23.05 17.42 10.82
CA GLY A 115 -22.22 18.34 10.06
C GLY A 115 -20.71 18.21 10.34
N GLU A 116 -20.27 17.29 11.19
CA GLU A 116 -18.85 17.02 11.40
C GLU A 116 -18.21 16.44 10.13
N GLU A 117 -17.08 17.01 9.70
CA GLU A 117 -16.29 16.52 8.55
C GLU A 117 -15.14 15.64 9.03
N LEU A 118 -15.19 14.37 8.68
CA LEU A 118 -14.09 13.42 8.80
C LEU A 118 -13.20 13.56 7.55
N ALA A 119 -12.10 14.29 7.66
CA ALA A 119 -11.10 14.40 6.58
C ALA A 119 -10.28 13.11 6.49
N LEU A 120 -10.44 12.32 5.42
CA LEU A 120 -9.86 10.97 5.28
C LEU A 120 -8.57 10.94 4.44
N ASN A 121 -8.19 12.06 3.83
CA ASN A 121 -6.93 12.22 3.11
C ASN A 121 -6.03 13.23 3.84
N ALA A 122 -4.74 12.90 3.99
CA ALA A 122 -3.72 13.77 4.57
C ALA A 122 -3.59 15.15 3.87
N ASP A 123 -3.94 15.25 2.58
CA ASP A 123 -4.03 16.53 1.86
C ASP A 123 -5.22 17.40 2.30
N ILE A 124 -6.33 16.77 2.69
CA ILE A 124 -7.53 17.46 3.19
C ILE A 124 -7.36 17.77 4.70
N ALA A 125 -6.75 16.87 5.47
CA ALA A 125 -6.37 17.13 6.87
C ALA A 125 -5.38 18.30 7.01
N ARG A 126 -4.49 18.49 6.01
CA ARG A 126 -3.62 19.67 5.87
C ARG A 126 -4.40 20.99 5.76
N ARG A 127 -5.64 20.98 5.25
CA ARG A 127 -6.52 22.16 5.13
C ARG A 127 -7.09 22.63 6.47
N TYR A 128 -7.07 21.76 7.49
CA TYR A 128 -7.62 21.99 8.83
C TYR A 128 -6.56 22.09 9.95
N GLY A 129 -5.30 22.36 9.59
CA GLY A 129 -4.32 22.87 10.56
C GLY A 129 -3.70 21.84 11.51
N THR A 130 -3.61 20.57 11.12
CA THR A 130 -2.67 19.66 11.78
C THR A 130 -1.26 20.01 11.34
N GLU A 131 -0.63 20.90 12.12
CA GLU A 131 0.79 21.21 11.99
C GLU A 131 1.58 19.90 11.90
N ARG A 132 2.31 19.70 10.79
CA ARG A 132 3.38 18.70 10.77
C ARG A 132 4.22 18.96 12.00
N ALA A 133 4.30 18.00 12.90
CA ALA A 133 5.28 18.02 13.98
C ALA A 133 6.63 18.28 13.31
N THR A 134 7.11 19.51 13.44
CA THR A 134 8.46 19.86 13.03
C THR A 134 9.37 18.95 13.84
N PRO A 135 10.31 18.22 13.21
CA PRO A 135 11.24 17.39 13.97
C PRO A 135 11.95 18.27 15.00
N ARG A 136 11.54 18.16 16.27
CA ARG A 136 12.15 18.85 17.40
C ARG A 136 13.28 17.97 17.92
N ASP A 137 14.36 17.93 17.14
CA ASP A 137 15.70 17.75 17.68
C ASP A 137 16.77 18.21 16.67
N LEU A 138 16.84 19.53 16.48
CA LEU A 138 17.90 20.17 15.68
C LEU A 138 19.16 20.27 16.55
N GLY A 139 20.03 19.25 16.51
CA GLY A 139 21.38 19.42 17.06
C GLY A 139 22.11 18.19 17.59
N ALA A 140 21.52 16.99 17.57
CA ALA A 140 22.26 15.80 17.96
C ALA A 140 23.02 15.25 16.75
N ASN A 141 24.35 15.30 16.80
CA ASN A 141 25.25 14.57 15.90
C ASN A 141 25.13 13.08 16.26
N LEU A 142 23.97 12.49 15.95
CA LEU A 142 23.63 11.13 16.32
C LEU A 142 24.45 10.17 15.47
N ASP A 143 24.92 9.10 16.11
CA ASP A 143 25.44 7.95 15.39
C ASP A 143 24.37 7.47 14.39
N PRO A 144 24.66 7.43 13.07
CA PRO A 144 23.72 6.99 12.05
C PRO A 144 23.14 5.60 12.33
N GLN A 145 23.90 4.71 12.96
CA GLN A 145 23.43 3.37 13.29
C GLN A 145 22.34 3.41 14.38
N VAL A 146 22.51 4.26 15.38
CA VAL A 146 21.52 4.48 16.43
C VAL A 146 20.31 5.22 15.88
N ALA A 147 20.54 6.25 15.06
CA ALA A 147 19.47 7.02 14.46
C ALA A 147 18.61 6.18 13.50
N LEU A 148 19.20 5.21 12.79
CA LEU A 148 18.48 4.28 11.90
C LEU A 148 17.37 3.50 12.63
N LEU A 149 17.51 3.24 13.93
CA LEU A 149 16.55 2.44 14.72
C LEU A 149 15.26 3.20 15.10
N LYS A 150 15.15 4.47 14.71
CA LYS A 150 13.92 5.26 14.85
C LYS A 150 12.78 4.65 14.02
N VAL A 151 11.56 5.06 14.34
CA VAL A 151 10.40 4.85 13.47
C VAL A 151 10.42 5.92 12.38
N TRP A 152 10.37 5.46 11.13
CA TRP A 152 10.48 6.28 9.94
C TRP A 152 9.13 6.37 9.23
N VAL A 153 8.57 7.57 9.13
CA VAL A 153 7.29 7.83 8.48
C VAL A 153 7.52 8.25 7.02
N PRO A 154 6.89 7.61 6.03
CA PRO A 154 7.13 7.91 4.62
C PRO A 154 6.63 9.32 4.29
N THR A 155 7.36 9.99 3.41
CA THR A 155 6.94 11.27 2.84
C THR A 155 6.19 11.04 1.53
N ASP A 156 5.76 12.14 0.89
CA ASP A 156 5.20 12.07 -0.44
C ASP A 156 6.22 11.60 -1.51
N ASN A 157 7.52 11.67 -1.20
CA ASN A 157 8.62 11.20 -2.04
C ASN A 157 8.87 9.70 -1.81
N ARG A 158 8.09 8.87 -2.49
CA ARG A 158 8.22 7.42 -2.58
C ARG A 158 7.99 6.98 -4.04
N PRO A 159 8.34 5.74 -4.43
CA PRO A 159 8.26 5.31 -5.83
C PRO A 159 6.88 5.48 -6.48
N ARG A 160 5.78 5.34 -5.72
CA ARG A 160 4.39 5.52 -6.20
C ARG A 160 4.10 4.72 -7.47
N THR A 161 4.65 3.53 -7.56
CA THR A 161 4.67 2.71 -8.76
C THR A 161 3.26 2.31 -9.20
N GLY A 162 2.34 2.07 -8.26
CA GLY A 162 0.92 1.80 -8.52
C GLY A 162 0.14 2.94 -9.21
N TYR A 163 0.68 4.17 -9.27
CA TYR A 163 0.04 5.29 -9.99
C TYR A 163 0.26 5.24 -11.51
N GLY A 164 1.08 4.32 -12.05
CA GLY A 164 1.26 4.15 -13.50
C GLY A 164 1.84 5.37 -14.22
N GLY A 165 2.50 6.27 -13.48
CA GLY A 165 3.30 7.36 -14.06
C GLY A 165 4.75 6.96 -14.34
N THR A 166 5.18 5.83 -13.78
CA THR A 166 6.55 5.33 -13.91
C THR A 166 6.70 4.55 -15.21
N GLN A 167 7.73 4.88 -16.00
CA GLN A 167 8.11 4.14 -17.19
C GLN A 167 9.41 3.39 -16.94
N TYR A 168 9.40 2.09 -17.19
CA TYR A 168 10.58 1.25 -17.07
C TYR A 168 11.18 0.90 -18.43
N PRO A 169 12.50 0.71 -18.51
CA PRO A 169 13.19 0.24 -19.71
C PRO A 169 12.99 -1.28 -19.87
N LEU A 170 11.76 -1.69 -20.19
CA LEU A 170 11.37 -3.10 -20.29
C LEU A 170 11.99 -3.81 -21.49
N THR A 171 12.31 -5.10 -21.32
CA THR A 171 12.55 -6.00 -22.46
C THR A 171 11.23 -6.33 -23.17
N GLU A 172 11.29 -6.89 -24.38
CA GLU A 172 10.09 -7.36 -25.09
C GLU A 172 9.30 -8.40 -24.26
N VAL A 173 10.00 -9.32 -23.61
CA VAL A 173 9.40 -10.35 -22.74
C VAL A 173 8.65 -9.72 -21.56
N ALA A 174 9.23 -8.72 -20.91
CA ALA A 174 8.56 -8.04 -19.80
C ALA A 174 7.37 -7.21 -20.28
N GLN A 175 7.46 -6.59 -21.45
CA GLN A 175 6.35 -5.83 -22.02
C GLN A 175 5.15 -6.73 -22.34
N GLU A 176 5.39 -7.94 -22.85
CA GLU A 176 4.34 -8.94 -23.06
C GLU A 176 3.71 -9.37 -21.74
N ALA A 177 4.51 -9.60 -20.69
CA ALA A 177 4.01 -9.96 -19.36
C ALA A 177 3.11 -8.86 -18.75
N VAL A 178 3.51 -7.59 -18.86
CA VAL A 178 2.69 -6.44 -18.41
C VAL A 178 1.37 -6.38 -19.19
N ASN A 179 1.40 -6.57 -20.51
CA ASN A 179 0.18 -6.55 -21.34
C ASN A 179 -0.78 -7.71 -21.02
N ALA A 180 -0.24 -8.83 -20.53
CA ALA A 180 -1.00 -10.00 -20.11
C ALA A 180 -1.40 -9.97 -18.62
N TYR A 181 -0.98 -8.95 -17.86
CA TYR A 181 -1.28 -8.85 -16.44
C TYR A 181 -2.79 -8.72 -16.22
N ASP A 182 -3.31 -9.57 -15.35
CA ASP A 182 -4.67 -9.52 -14.87
C ASP A 182 -4.68 -8.96 -13.45
N PRO A 183 -5.15 -7.73 -13.22
CA PRO A 183 -5.24 -7.13 -11.89
C PRO A 183 -6.10 -7.92 -10.90
N SER A 184 -6.97 -8.83 -11.37
CA SER A 184 -7.74 -9.74 -10.50
C SER A 184 -6.86 -10.83 -9.87
N GLN A 185 -5.61 -10.97 -10.31
CA GLN A 185 -4.63 -11.90 -9.77
C GLN A 185 -3.63 -11.24 -8.83
N ASP A 186 -3.82 -9.97 -8.49
CA ASP A 186 -2.99 -9.27 -7.51
C ASP A 186 -2.94 -10.06 -6.17
N PRO A 187 -1.76 -10.41 -5.64
CA PRO A 187 -1.64 -11.10 -4.36
C PRO A 187 -2.27 -10.33 -3.17
N ALA A 188 -2.27 -8.99 -3.21
CA ALA A 188 -2.86 -8.14 -2.17
C ALA A 188 -4.35 -8.45 -1.95
N LEU A 189 -5.06 -8.88 -3.00
CA LEU A 189 -6.46 -9.32 -2.93
C LEU A 189 -6.72 -10.45 -1.94
N ARG A 190 -5.69 -11.24 -1.67
CA ARG A 190 -5.76 -12.46 -0.85
C ARG A 190 -5.01 -12.29 0.47
N CYS A 191 -4.82 -11.04 0.87
CA CYS A 191 -3.97 -10.64 1.98
C CYS A 191 -2.57 -11.26 1.95
N ILE A 192 -1.97 -11.45 0.76
CA ILE A 192 -0.61 -11.98 0.64
C ILE A 192 0.36 -10.80 0.68
N PRO A 193 1.22 -10.67 1.71
CA PRO A 193 2.17 -9.58 1.82
C PRO A 193 3.09 -9.49 0.60
N PRO A 194 3.44 -8.28 0.12
CA PRO A 194 4.41 -8.11 -0.93
C PRO A 194 5.82 -8.53 -0.50
N GLY A 195 6.67 -8.75 -1.50
CA GLY A 195 8.11 -8.86 -1.35
C GLY A 195 8.81 -7.58 -1.76
N ILE A 196 10.14 -7.62 -1.84
CA ILE A 196 10.93 -6.49 -2.36
C ILE A 196 11.02 -6.55 -3.90
N PRO A 197 11.08 -5.41 -4.59
CA PRO A 197 11.10 -4.05 -4.05
C PRO A 197 9.71 -3.49 -3.68
N THR A 198 8.61 -4.12 -4.09
CA THR A 198 7.23 -3.61 -3.91
C THR A 198 6.93 -3.17 -2.47
N ALA A 199 7.37 -3.96 -1.47
CA ALA A 199 7.19 -3.66 -0.06
C ALA A 199 7.84 -2.33 0.38
N MET A 200 8.82 -1.80 -0.36
CA MET A 200 9.46 -0.51 -0.06
C MET A 200 8.67 0.69 -0.62
N ASP A 201 7.66 0.48 -1.48
CA ASP A 201 6.68 1.50 -1.87
C ASP A 201 5.49 1.61 -0.88
N ASN A 202 5.69 1.07 0.32
CA ASN A 202 4.77 1.11 1.45
C ASN A 202 4.47 2.56 1.90
N PRO A 203 3.19 2.97 2.02
CA PRO A 203 2.77 4.30 2.48
C PRO A 203 2.68 4.46 4.01
N TYR A 204 3.11 3.47 4.78
CA TYR A 204 3.09 3.39 6.25
C TYR A 204 4.50 3.39 6.86
N PRO A 205 4.62 3.64 8.18
CA PRO A 205 5.90 3.62 8.87
C PRO A 205 6.72 2.34 8.68
N ILE A 206 8.04 2.48 8.74
CA ILE A 206 9.02 1.38 8.80
C ILE A 206 9.95 1.55 9.99
N GLN A 207 10.56 0.47 10.46
CA GLN A 207 11.52 0.53 11.55
C GLN A 207 12.61 -0.53 11.40
N PHE A 208 13.85 -0.14 11.61
CA PHE A 208 14.95 -1.08 11.80
C PHE A 208 15.06 -1.45 13.29
N LEU A 209 15.24 -2.73 13.58
CA LEU A 209 15.55 -3.25 14.90
C LEU A 209 16.90 -3.97 14.88
N ALA A 210 17.69 -3.77 15.93
CA ALA A 210 18.86 -4.60 16.17
C ALA A 210 18.45 -5.98 16.69
N GLN A 211 18.99 -7.04 16.09
CA GLN A 211 18.82 -8.42 16.53
C GLN A 211 20.19 -9.08 16.62
N GLY A 212 20.81 -8.98 17.80
CA GLY A 212 22.23 -9.32 17.95
C GLY A 212 23.06 -8.42 17.04
N ASP A 213 23.90 -9.02 16.21
CA ASP A 213 24.71 -8.29 15.23
C ASP A 213 23.96 -8.00 13.91
N ASN A 214 22.77 -8.56 13.71
CA ASN A 214 21.96 -8.41 12.49
C ASN A 214 20.88 -7.33 12.64
N LEU A 215 20.24 -6.97 11.53
CA LEU A 215 19.10 -6.05 11.52
C LEU A 215 17.82 -6.75 11.07
N ILE A 216 16.69 -6.29 11.60
CA ILE A 216 15.36 -6.59 11.08
C ILE A 216 14.75 -5.28 10.60
N LEU A 217 14.28 -5.23 9.36
CA LEU A 217 13.39 -4.18 8.88
C LEU A 217 11.94 -4.64 9.05
N LEU A 218 11.20 -3.91 9.87
CA LEU A 218 9.76 -4.03 10.02
C LEU A 218 9.08 -3.02 9.11
N LEU A 219 8.04 -3.47 8.40
CA LEU A 219 7.17 -2.64 7.59
C LEU A 219 5.78 -2.71 8.22
N GLU A 220 5.18 -1.55 8.51
CA GLU A 220 3.83 -1.52 9.05
C GLU A 220 2.84 -2.15 8.08
N GLU A 221 2.95 -1.89 6.78
CA GLU A 221 2.07 -2.57 5.83
C GLU A 221 2.29 -4.07 5.85
N TRP A 222 1.18 -4.81 5.84
CA TRP A 222 1.19 -6.27 5.74
C TRP A 222 1.94 -7.00 6.87
N ASP A 223 2.27 -6.31 7.96
CA ASP A 223 3.15 -6.83 9.02
C ASP A 223 4.47 -7.37 8.44
N GLY A 224 5.03 -6.66 7.46
CA GLY A 224 6.20 -7.09 6.72
C GLY A 224 7.44 -7.20 7.61
N VAL A 225 8.15 -8.32 7.49
CA VAL A 225 9.42 -8.57 8.21
C VAL A 225 10.49 -8.94 7.21
N ARG A 226 11.61 -8.22 7.24
CA ARG A 226 12.79 -8.51 6.43
C ARG A 226 14.02 -8.62 7.32
N HIS A 227 14.64 -9.80 7.32
CA HIS A 227 15.89 -10.03 8.01
C HIS A 227 17.07 -9.60 7.14
N ILE A 228 18.00 -8.86 7.72
CA ILE A 228 19.20 -8.35 7.06
C ILE A 228 20.40 -8.86 7.83
N GLN A 229 21.15 -9.73 7.18
CA GLN A 229 22.37 -10.29 7.72
C GLN A 229 23.51 -9.27 7.62
N MET A 230 24.11 -8.89 8.73
CA MET A 230 25.20 -7.91 8.78
C MET A 230 26.58 -8.56 9.00
N THR A 231 26.60 -9.80 9.48
CA THR A 231 27.83 -10.56 9.74
C THR A 231 28.05 -11.63 8.67
N GLU A 232 29.31 -11.99 8.42
CA GLU A 232 29.60 -13.22 7.67
C GLU A 232 29.10 -14.42 8.48
N ILE A 233 28.14 -15.16 7.93
CA ILE A 233 27.75 -16.44 8.52
C ILE A 233 28.73 -17.49 8.00
N GLU A 234 29.59 -18.02 8.88
CA GLU A 234 30.57 -19.07 8.54
C GLU A 234 29.92 -20.40 8.10
N ASN A 235 28.62 -20.60 8.33
CA ASN A 235 27.90 -21.84 8.04
C ASN A 235 26.59 -21.58 7.29
N ASN A 236 26.43 -22.14 6.08
CA ASN A 236 25.30 -22.03 5.11
C ASN A 236 23.86 -22.36 5.63
N ASN A 237 23.52 -22.10 6.88
CA ASN A 237 22.22 -22.37 7.50
C ASN A 237 21.20 -21.23 7.31
N TRP A 238 21.49 -20.21 6.50
CA TRP A 238 20.51 -19.18 6.16
C TRP A 238 19.53 -19.71 5.11
N ARG A 239 18.28 -19.23 5.17
CA ARG A 239 17.25 -19.51 4.18
C ARG A 239 16.68 -18.19 3.69
N ALA A 240 16.68 -17.97 2.37
CA ALA A 240 16.05 -16.81 1.78
C ALA A 240 14.55 -16.79 2.16
N HIS A 241 14.04 -15.62 2.52
CA HIS A 241 12.60 -15.46 2.65
C HIS A 241 11.98 -15.55 1.25
N PRO A 242 10.90 -16.33 1.03
CA PRO A 242 10.36 -16.57 -0.30
C PRO A 242 9.96 -15.30 -1.05
N ARG A 243 9.68 -14.19 -0.34
CA ARG A 243 9.34 -12.90 -0.93
C ARG A 243 10.38 -11.79 -0.71
N MET A 244 11.14 -11.87 0.37
CA MET A 244 12.09 -10.80 0.76
C MET A 244 13.53 -11.14 0.33
N GLY A 245 13.74 -12.34 -0.22
CA GLY A 245 15.05 -12.82 -0.63
C GLY A 245 16.02 -13.01 0.53
N HIS A 246 17.30 -12.95 0.19
CA HIS A 246 18.42 -13.03 1.11
C HIS A 246 19.18 -11.69 1.11
N SER A 247 19.04 -10.92 2.18
CA SER A 247 19.63 -9.58 2.30
C SER A 247 20.90 -9.60 3.14
N ILE A 248 21.99 -9.11 2.54
CA ILE A 248 23.29 -8.94 3.19
C ILE A 248 23.58 -7.45 3.29
N GLY A 249 23.72 -6.96 4.53
CA GLY A 249 23.97 -5.57 4.84
C GLY A 249 25.42 -5.31 5.25
N ARG A 250 25.91 -4.10 4.99
CA ARG A 250 27.17 -3.58 5.51
C ARG A 250 27.11 -2.07 5.68
N TRP A 251 27.84 -1.55 6.64
CA TRP A 251 28.00 -0.10 6.81
C TRP A 251 29.13 0.44 5.91
N GLU A 252 28.84 1.50 5.16
CA GLU A 252 29.81 2.28 4.38
C GLU A 252 29.72 3.75 4.82
N GLY A 253 30.61 4.16 5.74
CA GLY A 253 30.51 5.46 6.39
C GLY A 253 29.18 5.59 7.16
N ASN A 254 28.36 6.57 6.79
CA ASN A 254 27.06 6.83 7.44
C ASN A 254 25.88 6.12 6.77
N SER A 255 26.14 5.29 5.75
CA SER A 255 25.09 4.62 4.99
C SER A 255 25.10 3.12 5.24
N LEU A 256 23.91 2.55 5.40
CA LEU A 256 23.70 1.11 5.36
C LEU A 256 23.51 0.69 3.90
N ARG A 257 24.39 -0.17 3.39
CA ARG A 257 24.26 -0.79 2.08
C ARG A 257 23.69 -2.18 2.24
N ILE A 258 22.76 -2.55 1.37
CA ILE A 258 22.16 -3.89 1.39
C ILE A 258 22.18 -4.45 -0.04
N SER A 259 22.71 -5.66 -0.21
CA SER A 259 22.58 -6.42 -1.45
C SER A 259 21.58 -7.55 -1.20
N THR A 260 20.62 -7.72 -2.10
CA THR A 260 19.61 -8.78 -1.99
C THR A 260 19.45 -9.57 -3.26
N THR A 261 19.41 -10.90 -3.09
CA THR A 261 19.27 -11.90 -4.15
C THR A 261 18.26 -12.97 -3.74
N GLN A 262 17.99 -13.96 -4.62
CA GLN A 262 17.05 -15.07 -4.37
C GLN A 262 15.65 -14.58 -3.99
N ILE A 263 15.20 -13.56 -4.71
CA ILE A 263 13.92 -12.92 -4.48
C ILE A 263 12.86 -13.71 -5.25
N GLY A 264 12.02 -14.46 -4.53
CA GLY A 264 10.90 -15.18 -5.15
C GLY A 264 9.63 -14.34 -5.33
N TRP A 265 9.70 -13.03 -5.05
CA TRP A 265 8.61 -12.11 -5.37
C TRP A 265 8.66 -11.73 -6.84
N GLY A 266 7.56 -11.96 -7.57
CA GLY A 266 7.53 -11.89 -9.04
C GLY A 266 7.24 -10.51 -9.62
N PHE A 267 7.13 -9.46 -8.80
CA PHE A 267 6.69 -8.14 -9.25
C PHE A 267 7.58 -7.02 -8.74
N ILE A 268 7.73 -5.97 -9.57
CA ILE A 268 8.40 -4.72 -9.21
C ILE A 268 7.39 -3.71 -8.65
N ASP A 269 6.14 -3.76 -9.11
CA ASP A 269 5.06 -2.85 -8.75
C ASP A 269 3.69 -3.56 -8.72
N ASP A 270 2.65 -2.82 -8.34
CA ASP A 270 1.26 -3.31 -8.31
C ASP A 270 0.59 -3.32 -9.70
N LEU A 271 1.34 -3.00 -10.76
CA LEU A 271 0.84 -2.91 -12.15
C LEU A 271 1.27 -4.09 -13.01
N GLY A 272 1.89 -5.11 -12.38
CA GLY A 272 2.28 -6.34 -13.05
C GLY A 272 3.64 -6.28 -13.73
N THR A 273 4.46 -5.27 -13.46
CA THR A 273 5.85 -5.26 -13.95
C THR A 273 6.60 -6.46 -13.38
N PRO A 274 7.09 -7.39 -14.22
CA PRO A 274 7.65 -8.65 -13.72
C PRO A 274 9.04 -8.47 -13.09
N GLN A 275 9.33 -9.34 -12.14
CA GLN A 275 10.65 -9.56 -11.53
C GLN A 275 11.02 -11.04 -11.63
N SER A 276 12.26 -11.33 -12.01
CA SER A 276 12.80 -12.69 -12.08
C SER A 276 13.57 -13.04 -10.80
N GLU A 277 13.76 -14.33 -10.55
CA GLU A 277 14.60 -14.83 -9.44
C GLU A 277 16.08 -14.44 -9.57
N ASN A 278 16.51 -14.01 -10.77
CA ASN A 278 17.86 -13.50 -11.03
C ASN A 278 18.01 -12.01 -10.67
N SER A 279 16.94 -11.37 -10.19
CA SER A 279 16.97 -9.97 -9.75
C SER A 279 17.98 -9.78 -8.61
N VAL A 280 18.80 -8.74 -8.74
CA VAL A 280 19.70 -8.27 -7.70
C VAL A 280 19.32 -6.83 -7.35
N ILE A 281 19.04 -6.60 -6.07
CA ILE A 281 18.68 -5.27 -5.55
C ILE A 281 19.82 -4.76 -4.67
N GLU A 282 20.43 -3.66 -5.08
CA GLU A 282 21.48 -2.96 -4.36
C GLU A 282 20.92 -1.67 -3.74
N GLU A 283 20.79 -1.64 -2.43
CA GLU A 283 20.17 -0.56 -1.69
C GLU A 283 21.20 0.28 -0.92
N ARG A 284 20.85 1.54 -0.70
CA ARG A 284 21.54 2.45 0.19
C ARG A 284 20.53 3.20 1.05
N PHE A 285 20.61 3.00 2.35
CA PHE A 285 19.90 3.77 3.36
C PHE A 285 20.86 4.80 3.97
N THR A 286 20.48 6.07 3.99
CA THR A 286 21.31 7.16 4.51
C THR A 286 20.51 8.01 5.47
N VAL A 287 20.95 8.06 6.72
CA VAL A 287 20.38 8.96 7.73
C VAL A 287 21.00 10.34 7.57
N SER A 288 20.18 11.39 7.58
CA SER A 288 20.66 12.77 7.54
C SER A 288 21.51 13.10 8.78
N SER A 289 22.39 14.10 8.68
CA SER A 289 23.30 14.46 9.77
C SER A 289 22.61 14.93 11.05
N ASP A 290 21.37 15.44 10.94
CA ASP A 290 20.51 15.81 12.07
C ASP A 290 19.64 14.64 12.57
N GLY A 291 19.73 13.47 11.91
CA GLY A 291 18.96 12.28 12.26
C GLY A 291 17.45 12.40 12.03
N THR A 292 16.99 13.37 11.23
CA THR A 292 15.55 13.63 11.01
C THR A 292 15.00 12.98 9.74
N GLN A 293 15.86 12.59 8.79
CA GLN A 293 15.49 12.01 7.52
C GLN A 293 16.24 10.70 7.26
N LEU A 294 15.57 9.79 6.57
CA LEU A 294 16.14 8.56 6.03
C LEU A 294 15.89 8.54 4.53
N ALA A 295 16.96 8.62 3.74
CA ALA A 295 16.89 8.47 2.30
C ALA A 295 17.20 7.02 1.91
N TRP A 296 16.44 6.47 0.96
CA TRP A 296 16.69 5.17 0.35
C TRP A 296 16.85 5.32 -1.15
N VAL A 297 17.83 4.62 -1.70
CA VAL A 297 18.00 4.42 -3.14
C VAL A 297 18.22 2.95 -3.37
N ALA A 298 17.45 2.35 -4.27
CA ALA A 298 17.62 0.98 -4.73
C ALA A 298 17.95 0.95 -6.22
N ARG A 299 19.00 0.22 -6.58
CA ARG A 299 19.31 -0.14 -7.95
C ARG A 299 18.95 -1.59 -8.19
N ILE A 300 18.01 -1.84 -9.07
CA ILE A 300 17.48 -3.17 -9.37
C ILE A 300 18.03 -3.62 -10.72
N THR A 301 18.73 -4.75 -10.74
CA THR A 301 19.29 -5.35 -11.96
C THR A 301 18.61 -6.68 -12.22
N ASP A 302 17.83 -6.75 -13.29
CA ASP A 302 17.19 -7.97 -13.76
C ASP A 302 17.18 -7.98 -15.30
N PRO A 303 18.25 -8.52 -15.93
CA PRO A 303 18.42 -8.47 -17.39
C PRO A 303 17.37 -9.25 -18.18
N LEU A 304 16.56 -10.10 -17.53
CA LEU A 304 15.44 -10.75 -18.20
C LEU A 304 14.33 -9.74 -18.48
N ASN A 305 14.06 -8.85 -17.53
CA ASN A 305 12.92 -7.95 -17.55
C ASN A 305 13.27 -6.50 -17.92
N PHE A 306 14.52 -6.06 -17.71
CA PHE A 306 14.96 -4.71 -18.01
C PHE A 306 16.19 -4.68 -18.94
N VAL A 307 16.19 -3.76 -19.91
CA VAL A 307 17.34 -3.53 -20.80
C VAL A 307 18.50 -2.83 -20.08
N GLU A 308 18.19 -2.09 -19.02
CA GLU A 308 19.16 -1.50 -18.11
C GLU A 308 18.62 -1.47 -16.67
N PRO A 309 19.50 -1.40 -15.65
CA PRO A 309 19.05 -1.38 -14.26
C PRO A 309 18.21 -0.15 -13.93
N ILE A 310 17.12 -0.38 -13.18
CA ILE A 310 16.20 0.69 -12.75
C ILE A 310 16.58 1.21 -11.37
N ILE A 311 16.16 2.44 -11.08
CA ILE A 311 16.39 3.11 -9.80
C ILE A 311 15.04 3.41 -9.15
N MET A 312 14.94 3.09 -7.86
CA MET A 312 13.83 3.52 -7.00
C MET A 312 14.38 4.36 -5.84
N GLU A 313 13.63 5.37 -5.44
CA GLU A 313 14.02 6.27 -4.37
C GLU A 313 12.84 6.52 -3.44
N ALA A 314 13.15 6.71 -2.16
CA ALA A 314 12.18 7.10 -1.16
C ALA A 314 12.83 7.93 -0.06
N LEU A 315 12.00 8.73 0.61
CA LEU A 315 12.37 9.54 1.75
C LEU A 315 11.37 9.34 2.88
N TRP A 316 11.89 9.05 4.07
CA TRP A 316 11.14 9.04 5.33
C TRP A 316 11.65 10.11 6.27
N ILE A 317 10.80 10.49 7.22
CA ILE A 317 11.11 11.41 8.31
C ILE A 317 10.90 10.75 9.67
N ALA A 318 11.71 11.13 10.66
CA ALA A 318 11.49 10.75 12.04
C ALA A 318 10.42 11.67 12.65
N VAL A 319 9.32 11.09 13.13
CA VAL A 319 8.25 11.83 13.81
C VAL A 319 8.17 11.33 15.27
N PRO A 320 8.49 12.19 16.26
CA PRO A 320 8.43 11.79 17.66
C PRO A 320 7.05 11.23 18.06
N GLY A 321 7.04 10.17 18.86
CA GLY A 321 5.82 9.51 19.33
C GLY A 321 5.10 8.65 18.29
N ASN A 322 5.62 8.50 17.07
CA ASN A 322 5.09 7.49 16.14
C ASN A 322 5.60 6.11 16.49
N GLU A 323 4.70 5.14 16.39
CA GLU A 323 4.95 3.72 16.59
C GLU A 323 4.45 2.94 15.37
N LEU A 324 5.05 1.78 15.10
CA LEU A 324 4.49 0.80 14.16
C LEU A 324 3.24 0.20 14.78
N LYS A 325 2.16 0.17 14.02
CA LYS A 325 0.92 -0.52 14.39
C LYS A 325 0.84 -1.87 13.67
N PRO A 326 0.26 -2.91 14.28
CA PRO A 326 -0.10 -4.12 13.54
C PRO A 326 -1.03 -3.79 12.37
N PHE A 327 -0.82 -4.42 11.21
CA PHE A 327 -1.69 -4.27 10.05
C PHE A 327 -2.83 -5.27 10.09
N ASN A 328 -2.56 -6.54 10.37
CA ASN A 328 -3.60 -7.59 10.48
C ASN A 328 -4.58 -7.59 9.29
N CYS A 329 -4.07 -7.66 8.05
CA CYS A 329 -4.96 -7.78 6.90
C CYS A 329 -5.90 -8.97 7.07
N SER A 330 -7.18 -8.75 6.80
CA SER A 330 -8.18 -9.82 6.85
C SER A 330 -9.18 -9.66 5.73
N LEU A 331 -9.54 -10.79 5.11
CA LEU A 331 -10.58 -10.85 4.09
C LEU A 331 -11.96 -10.73 4.73
N SER A 332 -12.96 -10.28 3.96
CA SER A 332 -14.37 -10.39 4.35
C SER A 332 -14.75 -11.86 4.50
N GLU A 333 -15.52 -12.16 5.56
CA GLU A 333 -16.10 -13.48 5.78
C GLU A 333 -17.24 -13.76 4.80
#